data_AF-A0A9P8N9S6-F1
#
_entry.id   AF-A0A9P8N9S6-F1
#
_cell.length_a   1.000
_cell.length_b   1.000
_cell.length_c   1.000
_cell.angle_alpha   90.00
_cell.angle_beta   90.00
_cell.angle_gamma   90.00
#
_symmetry.space_group_name_H-M   'P 1'
#
loop_
_entity.id
_entity.type
_entity.pdbx_description
1 polymer ?
#
loop_
_entity_poly.entity_id
_entity_poly.type
_entity_poly.pdbx_seq_one_letter_code
_entity_poly.pdbx_strand_id
1 'polypeptide(L)'
;MFPQPSPSIYQSSACFVTYGTMGHVDRKQLPQRGNPWTAIAAQDFIHKVDLIAPQEFFSVLYEKLVEQRQQPVYARVTMTLGQLLEANFLTECIKEGDALMLSEGRTTTDNVFALHKGVLKMYLDKETYERAGLTGKPHGPKGNRGLKPSWVVSYDLMSPAMMIGKKGFDRLVYACQSVLNTPLTWLYCNADPSTSGLDPLERYKPTYHTVAPAVVQKRQVPQVELGVPASILAEEDRSGLEETATELYEWLSLHRLQSPRATLGDAVDPFLSRYSIPCSKGGQAQICLLNWHGFLGASWLRDLITDALETCPPHLWVSISATGFPRSVPGNANDLTLLRASGTANEYLMWEAKGSD
;
A
#
# COMPACT_ATOMS: atom_id res chain seq x y z
N MET A 1 13.91 -28.59 -13.74
CA MET A 1 14.13 -27.21 -13.26
C MET A 1 14.43 -26.37 -14.50
N PHE A 2 13.41 -25.73 -15.07
CA PHE A 2 13.62 -24.89 -16.26
C PHE A 2 14.34 -23.61 -15.84
N PRO A 3 15.35 -23.16 -16.60
CA PRO A 3 16.01 -21.89 -16.32
C PRO A 3 14.99 -20.77 -16.45
N GLN A 4 14.87 -19.92 -15.42
CA GLN A 4 14.08 -18.71 -15.52
C GLN A 4 14.70 -17.80 -16.60
N PRO A 5 13.91 -17.31 -17.57
CA PRO A 5 14.43 -16.38 -18.56
C PRO A 5 14.92 -15.11 -17.87
N SER A 6 16.04 -14.57 -18.34
CA SER A 6 16.57 -13.29 -17.88
C SER A 6 15.51 -12.19 -18.07
N PRO A 7 15.27 -11.36 -17.04
CA PRO A 7 14.24 -10.32 -17.09
C PRO A 7 14.55 -9.34 -18.23
N SER A 8 13.57 -9.12 -19.12
CA SER A 8 13.70 -8.13 -20.20
C SER A 8 13.55 -6.71 -19.63
N ILE A 9 14.07 -5.72 -20.35
CA ILE A 9 13.98 -4.29 -19.99
C ILE A 9 12.52 -3.79 -19.89
N TYR A 10 11.55 -4.58 -20.38
CA TYR A 10 10.11 -4.31 -20.37
C TYR A 10 9.33 -5.27 -19.48
N GLN A 11 9.94 -5.88 -18.47
CA GLN A 11 9.18 -6.74 -17.58
C GLN A 11 8.22 -5.88 -16.75
N SER A 12 6.97 -5.83 -17.22
CA SER A 12 5.83 -5.23 -16.56
C SER A 12 5.71 -5.79 -15.15
N SER A 13 5.31 -4.95 -14.19
CA SER A 13 4.90 -5.38 -12.85
C SER A 13 4.01 -6.62 -12.98
N ALA A 14 4.44 -7.74 -12.39
CA ALA A 14 3.64 -8.95 -12.42
C ALA A 14 2.41 -8.73 -11.53
N CYS A 15 1.23 -8.82 -12.12
CA CYS A 15 -0.03 -8.85 -11.40
C CYS A 15 -0.36 -10.31 -11.08
N PHE A 16 -0.42 -10.66 -9.81
CA PHE A 16 -0.80 -11.99 -9.35
C PHE A 16 -2.27 -11.96 -8.94
N VAL A 17 -3.02 -12.97 -9.39
CA VAL A 17 -4.43 -13.16 -9.00
C VAL A 17 -4.51 -14.34 -8.03
N THR A 18 -5.23 -14.14 -6.93
CA THR A 18 -5.56 -15.19 -5.96
C THR A 18 -7.06 -15.25 -5.78
N TYR A 19 -7.65 -16.43 -6.03
CA TYR A 19 -9.00 -16.77 -5.62
C TYR A 19 -8.94 -17.67 -4.40
N GLY A 20 -9.79 -17.45 -3.40
CA GLY A 20 -9.82 -18.30 -2.23
C GLY A 20 -10.97 -18.01 -1.28
N THR A 21 -10.95 -18.72 -0.15
CA THR A 21 -11.88 -18.51 0.95
C THR A 21 -11.16 -17.90 2.14
N MET A 22 -11.75 -16.86 2.73
CA MET A 22 -11.36 -16.28 3.99
C MET A 22 -11.92 -17.14 5.12
N GLY A 23 -11.12 -17.32 6.18
CA GLY A 23 -11.65 -17.79 7.46
C GLY A 23 -12.62 -16.76 8.06
N HIS A 24 -13.25 -17.12 9.19
CA HIS A 24 -14.10 -16.17 9.92
C HIS A 24 -13.31 -14.91 10.29
N VAL A 25 -13.82 -13.76 9.88
CA VAL A 25 -13.22 -12.46 10.15
C VAL A 25 -13.85 -11.94 11.44
N ASP A 26 -13.08 -12.02 12.53
CA ASP A 26 -13.41 -11.40 13.82
C ASP A 26 -12.27 -10.46 14.21
N ARG A 27 -12.61 -9.20 14.49
CA ARG A 27 -11.72 -8.16 15.01
C ARG A 27 -10.92 -8.62 16.23
N LYS A 28 -11.45 -9.52 17.06
CA LYS A 28 -10.75 -10.06 18.24
C LYS A 28 -9.73 -11.15 17.91
N GLN A 29 -9.89 -11.84 16.78
CA GLN A 29 -9.02 -12.95 16.36
C GLN A 29 -8.74 -12.89 14.85
N LEU A 30 -8.13 -11.80 14.43
CA LEU A 30 -7.77 -11.61 13.04
C LEU A 30 -6.75 -12.67 12.56
N PRO A 31 -6.99 -13.35 11.43
CA PRO A 31 -6.04 -14.32 10.91
C PRO A 31 -4.73 -13.62 10.56
N GLN A 32 -3.61 -14.10 11.13
CA GLN A 32 -2.28 -13.55 10.85
C GLN A 32 -1.52 -14.31 9.77
N ARG A 33 -2.08 -15.43 9.30
CA ARG A 33 -1.46 -16.33 8.33
C ARG A 33 -2.40 -16.55 7.15
N GLY A 34 -1.79 -16.74 5.98
CA GLY A 34 -2.50 -16.95 4.73
C GLY A 34 -2.99 -15.66 4.07
N ASN A 35 -3.27 -15.77 2.78
CA ASN A 35 -3.91 -14.69 2.03
C ASN A 35 -5.38 -14.55 2.45
N PRO A 36 -5.93 -13.32 2.45
CA PRO A 36 -5.31 -12.07 1.98
C PRO A 36 -4.44 -11.35 3.03
N TRP A 37 -4.44 -11.81 4.29
CA TRP A 37 -3.86 -11.09 5.42
C TRP A 37 -2.34 -10.93 5.35
N THR A 38 -1.62 -11.93 4.85
CA THR A 38 -0.18 -11.84 4.63
C THR A 38 0.18 -10.81 3.57
N ALA A 39 -0.62 -10.68 2.50
CA ALA A 39 -0.41 -9.70 1.44
C ALA A 39 -0.72 -8.28 1.91
N ILE A 40 -1.76 -8.11 2.74
CA ILE A 40 -2.10 -6.82 3.38
C ILE A 40 -0.97 -6.38 4.32
N ALA A 41 -0.49 -7.28 5.19
CA ALA A 41 0.58 -6.97 6.15
C ALA A 41 1.96 -6.71 5.51
N ALA A 42 2.14 -7.15 4.26
CA ALA A 42 3.34 -6.92 3.46
C ALA A 42 3.36 -5.56 2.73
N GLN A 43 2.26 -4.79 2.79
CA GLN A 43 2.28 -3.40 2.29
C GLN A 43 3.18 -2.54 3.18
N ASP A 44 4.13 -1.83 2.57
CA ASP A 44 5.12 -1.02 3.30
C ASP A 44 4.56 0.38 3.62
N PHE A 45 4.44 1.24 2.61
CA PHE A 45 3.95 2.62 2.71
C PHE A 45 2.75 2.79 1.79
N ILE A 46 1.57 3.03 2.33
CA ILE A 46 0.34 3.18 1.54
C ILE A 46 0.05 4.66 1.32
N HIS A 47 -0.14 5.07 0.07
CA HIS A 47 -0.44 6.46 -0.30
C HIS A 47 -1.94 6.71 -0.53
N LYS A 48 -2.65 5.67 -0.99
CA LYS A 48 -4.05 5.76 -1.37
C LYS A 48 -4.79 4.48 -1.02
N VAL A 49 -5.99 4.62 -0.45
CA VAL A 49 -6.93 3.51 -0.26
C VAL A 49 -8.27 3.88 -0.87
N ASP A 50 -8.81 3.02 -1.72
CA ASP A 50 -10.09 3.16 -2.39
C ASP A 50 -11.02 2.05 -1.93
N LEU A 51 -12.23 2.38 -1.47
CA LEU A 51 -13.29 1.42 -1.20
C LEU A 51 -14.45 1.68 -2.17
N ILE A 52 -14.93 0.62 -2.81
CA ILE A 52 -16.09 0.64 -3.71
C ILE A 52 -17.12 -0.38 -3.20
N ALA A 53 -18.37 0.05 -3.10
CA ALA A 53 -19.49 -0.79 -2.66
C ALA A 53 -20.82 -0.35 -3.31
N PRO A 54 -21.87 -1.18 -3.24
CA PRO A 54 -23.23 -0.78 -3.59
C PRO A 54 -23.72 0.42 -2.76
N GLN A 55 -24.43 1.33 -3.41
CA GLN A 55 -24.92 2.57 -2.78
C GLN A 55 -25.88 2.33 -1.60
N GLU A 56 -26.65 1.24 -1.63
CA GLU A 56 -27.56 0.84 -0.55
C GLU A 56 -26.83 0.55 0.77
N PHE A 57 -25.54 0.21 0.70
CA PHE A 57 -24.72 -0.11 1.85
C PHE A 57 -23.92 1.10 2.39
N PHE A 58 -23.99 2.24 1.70
CA PHE A 58 -23.18 3.41 2.02
C PHE A 58 -23.33 3.90 3.47
N SER A 59 -24.57 4.07 3.97
CA SER A 59 -24.80 4.69 5.27
C SER A 59 -24.15 3.91 6.41
N VAL A 60 -24.29 2.58 6.37
CA VAL A 60 -23.73 1.67 7.40
C VAL A 60 -22.20 1.66 7.31
N LEU A 61 -21.65 1.64 6.08
CA LEU A 61 -20.20 1.75 5.88
C LEU A 61 -19.64 3.08 6.37
N TYR A 62 -20.31 4.20 6.08
CA TYR A 62 -19.83 5.52 6.44
C TYR A 62 -19.83 5.69 7.97
N GLU A 63 -20.92 5.30 8.63
CA GLU A 63 -21.00 5.31 10.10
C GLU A 63 -19.85 4.49 10.71
N LYS A 64 -19.66 3.25 10.25
CA LYS A 64 -18.64 2.34 10.81
C LYS A 64 -17.20 2.76 10.51
N LEU A 65 -16.90 3.11 9.27
CA LEU A 65 -15.53 3.34 8.79
C LEU A 65 -15.07 4.78 8.96
N VAL A 66 -16.00 5.73 9.08
CA VAL A 66 -15.69 7.16 9.13
C VAL A 66 -16.06 7.77 10.47
N GLU A 67 -17.30 7.58 10.94
CA GLU A 67 -17.79 8.26 12.15
C GLU A 67 -17.35 7.55 13.44
N GLN A 68 -17.42 6.23 13.48
CA GLN A 68 -17.04 5.41 14.63
C GLN A 68 -15.53 5.13 14.69
N ARG A 69 -14.78 5.48 13.63
CA ARG A 69 -13.34 5.23 13.52
C ARG A 69 -12.56 6.53 13.70
N GLN A 70 -11.48 6.46 14.47
CA GLN A 70 -10.45 7.51 14.41
C GLN A 70 -9.82 7.54 13.02
N GLN A 71 -9.86 8.70 12.37
CA GLN A 71 -9.22 8.90 11.08
C GLN A 71 -7.69 8.88 11.25
N PRO A 72 -6.95 8.27 10.32
CA PRO A 72 -5.51 8.18 10.43
C PRO A 72 -4.88 9.56 10.31
N VAL A 73 -3.84 9.80 11.09
CA VAL A 73 -3.11 11.05 11.14
C VAL A 73 -1.65 10.75 10.82
N TYR A 74 -1.08 11.53 9.91
CA TYR A 74 0.35 11.53 9.66
C TYR A 74 0.92 12.94 9.85
N ALA A 75 2.20 13.03 10.11
CA ALA A 75 2.92 14.26 10.27
C ALA A 75 3.92 14.46 9.12
N ARG A 76 4.11 15.71 8.73
CA ARG A 76 5.24 16.14 7.91
C ARG A 76 6.21 16.93 8.77
N VAL A 77 7.48 16.55 8.78
CA VAL A 77 8.50 17.15 9.63
C VAL A 77 9.82 17.30 8.88
N THR A 78 10.56 18.36 9.15
CA THR A 78 11.91 18.56 8.58
C THR A 78 12.95 18.31 9.65
N MET A 79 13.77 17.27 9.46
CA MET A 79 14.81 16.86 10.39
C MET A 79 15.93 16.08 9.70
N THR A 80 17.11 15.99 10.33
CA THR A 80 18.22 15.17 9.83
C THR A 80 18.03 13.70 10.19
N LEU A 81 18.71 12.80 9.49
CA LEU A 81 18.70 11.38 9.86
C LEU A 81 19.29 11.15 11.26
N GLY A 82 20.31 11.93 11.65
CA GLY A 82 20.92 11.82 12.98
C GLY A 82 19.95 12.11 14.11
N GLN A 83 18.98 13.01 13.89
CA GLN A 83 17.97 13.38 14.88
C GLN A 83 16.97 12.24 15.16
N LEU A 84 16.77 11.33 14.21
CA LEU A 84 15.98 10.09 14.38
C LEU A 84 16.69 9.08 15.31
N LEU A 85 18.02 9.16 15.38
CA LEU A 85 18.84 8.27 16.21
C LEU A 85 19.09 8.82 17.62
N GLU A 86 18.53 9.98 17.97
CA GLU A 86 18.61 10.51 19.32
C GLU A 86 17.85 9.62 20.31
N ALA A 87 18.34 9.56 21.55
CA ALA A 87 17.87 8.59 22.56
C ALA A 87 16.35 8.61 22.79
N ASN A 88 15.75 9.80 22.86
CA ASN A 88 14.32 9.97 23.11
C ASN A 88 13.50 9.47 21.92
N PHE A 89 13.81 9.93 20.71
CA PHE A 89 13.08 9.53 19.49
C PHE A 89 13.24 8.03 19.22
N LEU A 90 14.45 7.50 19.32
CA LEU A 90 14.75 6.10 19.08
C LEU A 90 14.00 5.18 20.06
N THR A 91 13.94 5.56 21.33
CA THR A 91 13.26 4.74 22.35
C THR A 91 11.76 4.82 22.19
N GLU A 92 11.19 6.03 22.24
CA GLU A 92 9.75 6.23 22.31
C GLU A 92 9.05 5.94 20.96
N CYS A 93 9.57 6.45 19.85
CA CYS A 93 8.89 6.31 18.55
C CYS A 93 9.20 4.99 17.85
N ILE A 94 10.42 4.46 18.00
CA ILE A 94 10.89 3.31 17.21
C ILE A 94 10.87 2.02 18.04
N LYS A 95 11.36 2.04 19.29
CA LYS A 95 11.47 0.84 20.12
C LYS A 95 10.20 0.50 20.88
N GLU A 96 9.52 1.51 21.40
CA GLU A 96 8.27 1.36 22.14
C GLU A 96 7.05 1.58 21.24
N GLY A 97 7.16 2.44 20.22
CA GLY A 97 6.14 2.66 19.19
C GLY A 97 6.33 1.88 17.90
N ASP A 98 5.43 2.09 16.93
CA ASP A 98 5.52 1.55 15.57
C ASP A 98 5.64 2.69 14.55
N ALA A 99 6.80 3.38 14.58
CA ALA A 99 7.08 4.48 13.67
C ALA A 99 7.24 4.00 12.22
N LEU A 100 6.38 4.53 11.35
CA LEU A 100 6.52 4.48 9.92
C LEU A 100 7.07 5.82 9.43
N MET A 101 8.22 5.83 8.76
CA MET A 101 8.79 7.06 8.20
C MET A 101 9.32 6.91 6.79
N LEU A 102 9.15 7.96 5.99
CA LEU A 102 9.65 8.02 4.62
C LEU A 102 10.17 9.44 4.33
N SER A 103 11.43 9.57 3.89
CA SER A 103 11.98 10.85 3.47
C SER A 103 11.52 11.23 2.06
N GLU A 104 11.60 12.52 1.74
CA GLU A 104 11.48 12.99 0.37
C GLU A 104 12.60 12.47 -0.54
N GLY A 105 12.34 12.44 -1.86
CA GLY A 105 13.29 12.04 -2.89
C GLY A 105 12.81 10.87 -3.75
N ARG A 106 13.59 10.55 -4.79
CA ARG A 106 13.39 9.37 -5.64
C ARG A 106 14.59 8.45 -5.53
N THR A 107 14.37 7.16 -5.27
CA THR A 107 15.45 6.17 -5.05
C THR A 107 16.44 6.04 -6.22
N THR A 108 16.03 6.45 -7.43
CA THR A 108 16.86 6.39 -8.64
C THR A 108 17.79 7.58 -8.80
N THR A 109 17.51 8.71 -8.14
CA THR A 109 18.25 9.97 -8.32
C THR A 109 18.78 10.57 -7.03
N ASP A 110 18.07 10.36 -5.92
CA ASP A 110 18.30 11.02 -4.64
C ASP A 110 18.57 9.99 -3.55
N ASN A 111 19.17 10.45 -2.44
CA ASN A 111 19.30 9.63 -1.24
C ASN A 111 17.93 9.56 -0.54
N VAL A 112 17.38 8.36 -0.38
CA VAL A 112 16.05 8.15 0.22
C VAL A 112 16.17 7.27 1.44
N PHE A 113 15.44 7.61 2.49
CA PHE A 113 15.46 6.93 3.78
C PHE A 113 14.05 6.47 4.15
N ALA A 114 13.96 5.22 4.59
CA ALA A 114 12.71 4.57 4.92
C ALA A 114 12.86 3.83 6.25
N LEU A 115 11.95 4.07 7.19
CA LEU A 115 11.83 3.34 8.45
C LEU A 115 10.51 2.58 8.46
N HIS A 116 10.60 1.26 8.61
CA HIS A 116 9.42 0.40 8.71
C HIS A 116 9.73 -0.77 9.65
N LYS A 117 8.87 -1.02 10.64
CA LYS A 117 9.01 -2.10 11.64
C LYS A 117 10.41 -2.09 12.30
N GLY A 118 10.88 -0.90 12.68
CA GLY A 118 12.19 -0.71 13.30
C GLY A 118 13.41 -0.89 12.39
N VAL A 119 13.22 -1.21 11.10
CA VAL A 119 14.31 -1.35 10.12
C VAL A 119 14.46 -0.06 9.32
N LEU A 120 15.60 0.60 9.49
CA LEU A 120 16.03 1.76 8.70
C LEU A 120 16.72 1.27 7.42
N LYS A 121 16.10 1.52 6.27
CA LYS A 121 16.67 1.32 4.93
C LYS A 121 17.09 2.66 4.35
N MET A 122 18.30 2.71 3.81
CA MET A 122 18.88 3.90 3.20
C MET A 122 19.31 3.56 1.78
N TYR A 123 18.72 4.23 0.82
CA TYR A 123 19.05 4.17 -0.59
C TYR A 123 20.02 5.30 -0.86
N LEU A 124 21.28 4.97 -1.14
CA LEU A 124 22.36 5.94 -1.27
C LEU A 124 22.94 5.90 -2.68
N ASP A 125 23.29 7.07 -3.21
CA ASP A 125 24.14 7.16 -4.38
C ASP A 125 25.58 6.70 -4.07
N LYS A 126 26.38 6.52 -5.12
CA LYS A 126 27.76 6.04 -5.00
C LYS A 126 28.60 6.91 -4.06
N GLU A 127 28.57 8.22 -4.28
CA GLU A 127 29.45 9.15 -3.58
C GLU A 127 29.12 9.19 -2.09
N THR A 128 27.83 9.31 -1.78
CA THR A 128 27.30 9.34 -0.42
C THR A 128 27.60 8.03 0.29
N TYR A 129 27.40 6.89 -0.37
CA TYR A 129 27.71 5.57 0.19
C TYR A 129 29.20 5.40 0.54
N GLU A 130 30.10 5.72 -0.40
CA GLU A 130 31.54 5.59 -0.21
C GLU A 130 32.05 6.52 0.91
N ARG A 131 31.54 7.75 0.96
CA ARG A 131 31.88 8.73 2.02
C ARG A 131 31.32 8.35 3.38
N ALA A 132 30.07 7.89 3.44
CA ALA A 132 29.44 7.46 4.69
C ALA A 132 30.16 6.24 5.28
N GLY A 133 30.81 5.43 4.42
CA GLY A 133 31.58 4.27 4.84
C GLY A 133 30.72 3.29 5.61
N LEU A 134 29.47 3.06 5.19
CA LEU A 134 28.54 2.12 5.79
C LEU A 134 28.56 0.78 5.02
N THR A 135 28.13 -0.30 5.66
CA THR A 135 28.08 -1.61 5.00
C THR A 135 26.75 -1.78 4.28
N GLY A 136 26.75 -1.75 2.95
CA GLY A 136 25.55 -1.92 2.11
C GLY A 136 25.73 -2.96 1.01
N LYS A 137 24.66 -3.14 0.22
CA LYS A 137 24.65 -3.98 -0.97
C LYS A 137 24.33 -3.13 -2.20
N PRO A 138 24.91 -3.41 -3.38
CA PRO A 138 24.49 -2.77 -4.62
C PRO A 138 22.99 -3.00 -4.87
N HIS A 139 22.31 -1.97 -5.34
CA HIS A 139 20.88 -1.94 -5.63
C HIS A 139 20.61 -1.39 -7.04
N GLY A 140 19.57 -1.93 -7.67
CA GLY A 140 19.22 -1.68 -9.08
C GLY A 140 19.91 -2.62 -10.09
N PRO A 141 19.43 -2.60 -11.35
CA PRO A 141 19.90 -3.50 -12.41
C PRO A 141 21.36 -3.23 -12.78
N LYS A 142 22.18 -4.29 -12.74
CA LYS A 142 23.58 -4.25 -13.18
C LYS A 142 23.63 -4.09 -14.70
N GLY A 143 24.07 -2.94 -15.20
CA GLY A 143 24.56 -2.81 -16.58
C GLY A 143 23.71 -2.03 -17.60
N ASN A 144 22.66 -1.30 -17.18
CA ASN A 144 21.93 -0.44 -18.11
C ASN A 144 22.60 0.93 -18.31
N ARG A 145 22.80 1.34 -19.57
CA ARG A 145 23.29 2.68 -19.95
C ARG A 145 22.26 3.73 -19.52
N GLY A 146 22.55 4.46 -18.44
CA GLY A 146 21.78 5.65 -18.02
C GLY A 146 21.28 5.65 -16.57
N LEU A 147 21.27 4.49 -15.89
CA LEU A 147 20.92 4.43 -14.47
C LEU A 147 22.18 4.51 -13.61
N LYS A 148 22.22 5.45 -12.66
CA LYS A 148 23.31 5.53 -11.69
C LYS A 148 23.21 4.32 -10.76
N PRO A 149 24.34 3.65 -10.45
CA PRO A 149 24.32 2.59 -9.44
C PRO A 149 23.88 3.19 -8.10
N SER A 150 23.04 2.46 -7.37
CA SER A 150 22.60 2.83 -6.01
C SER A 150 23.04 1.73 -5.04
N TRP A 151 23.10 2.05 -3.75
CA TRP A 151 23.42 1.11 -2.68
C TRP A 151 22.32 1.15 -1.64
N VAL A 152 21.92 -0.03 -1.18
CA VAL A 152 20.98 -0.15 -0.05
C VAL A 152 21.75 -0.56 1.18
N VAL A 153 21.62 0.26 2.21
CA VAL A 153 22.16 0.04 3.55
C VAL A 153 20.98 -0.16 4.50
N SER A 154 20.98 -1.25 5.27
CA SER A 154 19.89 -1.59 6.16
C SER A 154 20.37 -1.78 7.60
N TYR A 155 19.71 -1.13 8.54
CA TYR A 155 19.98 -1.20 9.97
C TYR A 155 18.70 -1.60 10.70
N ASP A 156 18.74 -2.69 11.47
CA ASP A 156 17.69 -3.05 12.40
C ASP A 156 17.91 -2.29 13.72
N LEU A 157 17.15 -1.21 13.92
CA LEU A 157 17.27 -0.32 15.09
C LEU A 157 16.72 -0.94 16.38
N MET A 158 16.00 -2.06 16.27
CA MET A 158 15.49 -2.83 17.41
C MET A 158 16.53 -3.81 17.94
N SER A 159 17.55 -4.12 17.14
CA SER A 159 18.59 -5.05 17.51
C SER A 159 19.35 -4.58 18.76
N PRO A 160 19.74 -5.49 19.69
CA PRO A 160 20.63 -5.16 20.81
C PRO A 160 21.98 -4.56 20.39
N ALA A 161 22.39 -4.76 19.13
CA ALA A 161 23.58 -4.14 18.55
C ALA A 161 23.41 -2.65 18.21
N MET A 162 22.16 -2.16 18.12
CA MET A 162 21.78 -0.76 17.85
C MET A 162 21.34 -0.05 19.15
N MET A 163 22.20 -0.15 20.15
CA MET A 163 22.12 0.58 21.41
C MET A 163 23.22 1.64 21.45
N ILE A 164 22.93 2.75 22.12
CA ILE A 164 23.88 3.86 22.32
C ILE A 164 25.17 3.32 22.95
N GLY A 165 26.33 3.67 22.39
CA GLY A 165 27.66 3.23 22.84
C GLY A 165 28.13 1.88 22.27
N LYS A 166 27.38 1.27 21.35
CA LYS A 166 27.85 0.12 20.56
C LYS A 166 28.50 0.61 19.27
N LYS A 167 29.64 0.01 18.91
CA LYS A 167 30.42 0.37 17.71
C LYS A 167 29.59 0.46 16.41
N GLY A 168 28.62 -0.45 16.24
CA GLY A 168 27.75 -0.46 15.05
C GLY A 168 26.82 0.76 15.00
N PHE A 169 26.24 1.12 16.14
CA PHE A 169 25.41 2.31 16.30
C PHE A 169 26.24 3.60 16.19
N ASP A 170 27.40 3.65 16.86
CA ASP A 170 28.28 4.82 16.84
C ASP A 170 28.79 5.13 15.41
N ARG A 171 29.06 4.09 14.61
CA ARG A 171 29.42 4.25 13.19
C ARG A 171 28.27 4.87 12.38
N LEU A 172 27.03 4.44 12.62
CA LEU A 172 25.85 5.02 11.96
C LEU A 172 25.66 6.48 12.37
N VAL A 173 25.76 6.79 13.66
CA VAL A 173 25.67 8.16 14.19
C VAL A 173 26.75 9.06 13.58
N TYR A 174 28.00 8.57 13.51
CA TYR A 174 29.11 9.30 12.90
C TYR A 174 28.84 9.60 11.41
N ALA A 175 28.34 8.63 10.65
CA ALA A 175 27.95 8.86 9.26
C ALA A 175 26.83 9.91 9.14
N CYS A 176 25.86 9.92 10.06
CA CYS A 176 24.81 10.92 10.10
C CYS A 176 25.31 12.33 10.42
N GLN A 177 26.36 12.47 11.23
CA GLN A 177 26.94 13.77 11.58
C GLN A 177 27.87 14.32 10.49
N SER A 178 28.63 13.44 9.84
CA SER A 178 29.67 13.83 8.89
C SER A 178 29.22 13.87 7.43
N VAL A 179 28.28 13.00 7.04
CA VAL A 179 27.87 12.81 5.64
C VAL A 179 26.36 13.00 5.46
N LEU A 180 25.53 12.31 6.24
CA LEU A 180 24.06 12.35 6.13
C LEU A 180 23.44 13.42 7.04
N ASN A 181 24.06 14.60 7.06
CA ASN A 181 23.74 15.70 7.99
C ASN A 181 22.79 16.75 7.41
N THR A 182 22.36 16.56 6.16
CA THR A 182 21.42 17.47 5.50
C THR A 182 20.00 17.21 6.05
N PRO A 183 19.26 18.25 6.49
CA PRO A 183 17.86 18.11 6.87
C PRO A 183 17.01 17.69 5.67
N LEU A 184 16.07 16.77 5.91
CA LEU A 184 15.15 16.27 4.90
C LEU A 184 13.72 16.42 5.42
N THR A 185 12.78 16.53 4.49
CA THR A 185 11.36 16.42 4.80
C THR A 185 10.99 14.94 4.92
N TRP A 186 10.33 14.60 6.02
CA TRP A 186 9.86 13.26 6.33
C TRP A 186 8.34 13.25 6.45
N LEU A 187 7.75 12.16 5.98
CA LEU A 187 6.42 11.71 6.39
C LEU A 187 6.59 10.78 7.58
N TYR A 188 5.81 10.98 8.63
CA TYR A 188 5.77 10.17 9.84
C TYR A 188 4.34 9.72 10.12
N CYS A 189 4.14 8.45 10.44
CA CYS A 189 2.89 7.92 10.96
C CYS A 189 3.19 6.95 12.10
N ASN A 190 2.48 7.08 13.22
CA ASN A 190 2.47 6.04 14.24
C ASN A 190 1.45 4.97 13.84
N ALA A 191 1.92 3.77 13.51
CA ALA A 191 1.06 2.67 13.07
C ALA A 191 0.31 1.99 14.23
N ASP A 192 0.67 2.28 15.48
CA ASP A 192 -0.06 1.90 16.69
C ASP A 192 -0.33 3.14 17.58
N PRO A 193 -1.48 3.81 17.45
CA PRO A 193 -1.78 5.01 18.24
C PRO A 193 -2.00 4.75 19.74
N SER A 194 -2.08 3.47 20.17
CA SER A 194 -2.29 3.14 21.59
C SER A 194 -1.05 3.43 22.46
N THR A 195 0.13 3.50 21.85
CA THR A 195 1.40 3.91 22.47
C THR A 195 1.61 5.42 22.34
N SER A 196 0.71 6.21 22.91
CA SER A 196 0.84 7.68 22.93
C SER A 196 1.72 8.14 24.11
N GLY A 197 3.05 8.12 23.91
CA GLY A 197 4.01 8.90 24.70
C GLY A 197 4.06 10.35 24.22
N LEU A 198 4.55 11.28 25.06
CA LEU A 198 4.72 12.71 24.71
C LEU A 198 5.57 12.83 23.43
N ASP A 199 4.94 13.02 22.27
CA ASP A 199 5.56 12.81 20.95
C ASP A 199 6.90 13.57 20.82
N PRO A 200 8.05 12.86 20.83
CA PRO A 200 9.38 13.46 20.63
C PRO A 200 9.49 14.25 19.33
N LEU A 201 8.53 14.09 18.41
CA LEU A 201 8.43 14.84 17.18
C LEU A 201 8.10 16.32 17.39
N GLU A 202 7.38 16.71 18.45
CA GLU A 202 6.88 18.08 18.67
C GLU A 202 7.98 19.15 18.71
N ARG A 203 9.17 18.79 19.20
CA ARG A 203 10.35 19.69 19.20
C ARG A 203 10.75 20.17 17.79
N TYR A 204 10.38 19.41 16.76
CA TYR A 204 10.67 19.71 15.36
C TYR A 204 9.51 20.44 14.66
N LYS A 205 8.47 20.82 15.41
CA LYS A 205 7.28 21.57 14.92
C LYS A 205 6.64 20.88 13.70
N PRO A 206 6.21 19.62 13.84
CA PRO A 206 5.59 18.87 12.76
C PRO A 206 4.29 19.53 12.29
N THR A 207 3.96 19.34 11.02
CA THR A 207 2.64 19.67 10.46
C THR A 207 1.82 18.40 10.41
N TYR A 208 0.76 18.31 11.22
CA TYR A 208 -0.14 17.15 11.23
C TYR A 208 -1.21 17.26 10.14
N HIS A 209 -1.53 16.10 9.55
CA HIS A 209 -2.53 15.94 8.51
C HIS A 209 -3.46 14.77 8.86
N THR A 210 -4.73 15.07 9.06
CA THR A 210 -5.78 14.05 9.22
C THR A 210 -6.27 13.62 7.84
N VAL A 211 -6.26 12.33 7.56
CA VAL A 211 -6.72 11.77 6.30
C VAL A 211 -8.22 11.49 6.41
N ALA A 212 -9.03 12.42 5.92
CA ALA A 212 -10.47 12.22 5.76
C ALA A 212 -10.79 11.58 4.40
N PRO A 213 -11.83 10.75 4.30
CA PRO A 213 -12.24 10.17 3.03
C PRO A 213 -12.91 11.20 2.13
N ALA A 214 -12.47 11.27 0.87
CA ALA A 214 -13.27 11.85 -0.20
C ALA A 214 -14.40 10.87 -0.58
N VAL A 215 -15.61 11.39 -0.74
CA VAL A 215 -16.82 10.57 -0.93
C VAL A 215 -17.44 10.84 -2.29
N VAL A 216 -17.77 9.78 -3.02
CA VAL A 216 -18.61 9.83 -4.22
C VAL A 216 -19.80 8.90 -4.01
N GLN A 217 -21.02 9.40 -4.23
CA GLN A 217 -22.26 8.64 -4.03
C GLN A 217 -23.10 8.60 -5.30
N LYS A 218 -24.01 7.62 -5.35
CA LYS A 218 -25.07 7.47 -6.35
C LYS A 218 -24.54 7.50 -7.77
N ARG A 219 -23.32 6.99 -7.98
CA ARG A 219 -22.72 6.87 -9.31
C ARG A 219 -23.46 5.76 -10.04
N GLN A 220 -24.09 6.12 -11.15
CA GLN A 220 -24.84 5.19 -11.98
C GLN A 220 -23.88 4.35 -12.82
N VAL A 221 -23.99 3.03 -12.69
CA VAL A 221 -23.13 2.06 -13.38
C VAL A 221 -23.99 0.95 -13.97
N PRO A 222 -23.56 0.34 -15.08
CA PRO A 222 -24.23 -0.88 -15.55
C PRO A 222 -24.05 -2.01 -14.54
N GLN A 223 -25.07 -2.84 -14.40
CA GLN A 223 -25.03 -3.98 -13.50
C GLN A 223 -24.03 -5.03 -14.02
N VAL A 224 -23.11 -5.42 -13.14
CA VAL A 224 -22.06 -6.42 -13.39
C VAL A 224 -22.12 -7.48 -12.29
N GLU A 225 -21.97 -8.75 -12.67
CA GLU A 225 -21.84 -9.84 -11.71
C GLU A 225 -20.39 -9.89 -11.21
N LEU A 226 -20.17 -9.49 -9.96
CA LEU A 226 -18.86 -9.45 -9.35
C LEU A 226 -18.59 -10.76 -8.61
N GLY A 227 -17.98 -11.71 -9.33
CA GLY A 227 -17.59 -13.02 -8.83
C GLY A 227 -17.02 -13.89 -9.95
N VAL A 228 -16.39 -14.99 -9.59
CA VAL A 228 -15.92 -15.98 -10.57
C VAL A 228 -17.09 -16.95 -10.86
N PRO A 229 -17.49 -17.15 -12.13
CA PRO A 229 -18.51 -18.13 -12.48
C PRO A 229 -18.21 -19.53 -11.93
N ALA A 230 -19.22 -20.19 -11.37
CA ALA A 230 -19.07 -21.51 -10.75
C ALA A 230 -18.56 -22.60 -11.72
N SER A 231 -18.85 -22.47 -13.02
CA SER A 231 -18.35 -23.38 -14.06
C SER A 231 -16.82 -23.33 -14.17
N ILE A 232 -16.24 -22.13 -14.11
CA ILE A 232 -14.78 -21.93 -14.18
C ILE A 232 -14.09 -22.62 -12.99
N LEU A 233 -14.68 -22.53 -11.81
CA LEU A 233 -14.16 -23.17 -10.60
C LEU A 233 -14.33 -24.70 -10.64
N ALA A 234 -15.47 -25.19 -11.13
CA ALA A 234 -15.76 -26.62 -11.22
C ALA A 234 -14.89 -27.34 -12.26
N GLU A 235 -14.55 -26.65 -13.35
CA GLU A 235 -13.73 -27.18 -14.45
C GLU A 235 -12.22 -26.93 -14.26
N GLU A 236 -11.83 -26.27 -13.16
CA GLU A 236 -10.46 -25.80 -12.90
C GLU A 236 -9.89 -25.00 -14.10
N ASP A 237 -10.75 -24.23 -14.78
CA ASP A 237 -10.36 -23.44 -15.94
C ASP A 237 -9.56 -22.21 -15.53
N ARG A 238 -8.24 -22.38 -15.55
CA ARG A 238 -7.30 -21.32 -15.26
C ARG A 238 -7.40 -20.14 -16.24
N SER A 239 -7.66 -20.39 -17.52
CA SER A 239 -7.72 -19.33 -18.53
C SER A 239 -8.95 -18.45 -18.30
N GLY A 240 -10.11 -19.08 -18.08
CA GLY A 240 -11.34 -18.36 -17.75
C GLY A 240 -11.23 -17.56 -16.45
N LEU A 241 -10.52 -18.08 -15.43
CA LEU A 241 -10.24 -17.36 -14.20
C LEU A 241 -9.37 -16.11 -14.46
N GLU A 242 -8.30 -16.24 -15.25
CA GLU A 242 -7.40 -15.13 -15.58
C GLU A 242 -8.13 -14.03 -16.38
N GLU A 243 -8.96 -14.41 -17.36
CA GLU A 243 -9.77 -13.48 -18.16
C GLU A 243 -10.81 -12.74 -17.29
N THR A 244 -11.61 -13.49 -16.54
CA THR A 244 -12.62 -12.92 -15.62
C THR A 244 -11.97 -11.98 -14.61
N ALA A 245 -10.87 -12.39 -13.99
CA ALA A 245 -10.18 -11.57 -13.01
C ALA A 245 -9.59 -10.28 -13.64
N THR A 246 -9.11 -10.35 -14.88
CA THR A 246 -8.60 -9.17 -15.60
C THR A 246 -9.72 -8.18 -15.88
N GLU A 247 -10.84 -8.66 -16.40
CA GLU A 247 -12.02 -7.85 -16.70
C GLU A 247 -12.59 -7.15 -15.46
N LEU A 248 -12.73 -7.90 -14.36
CA LEU A 248 -13.22 -7.36 -13.09
C LEU A 248 -12.26 -6.30 -12.51
N TYR A 249 -10.95 -6.56 -12.58
CA TYR A 249 -9.95 -5.61 -12.11
C TYR A 249 -9.93 -4.32 -12.94
N GLU A 250 -10.06 -4.42 -14.27
CA GLU A 250 -10.14 -3.27 -15.16
C GLU A 250 -11.38 -2.43 -14.85
N TRP A 251 -12.55 -3.07 -14.71
CA TRP A 251 -13.80 -2.38 -14.35
C TRP A 251 -13.72 -1.65 -13.00
N LEU A 252 -13.20 -2.32 -11.97
CA LEU A 252 -12.97 -1.70 -10.65
C LEU A 252 -11.99 -0.52 -10.76
N SER A 253 -10.90 -0.69 -11.50
CA SER A 253 -9.88 0.34 -11.71
C SER A 253 -10.44 1.57 -12.42
N LEU A 254 -11.31 1.40 -13.41
CA LEU A 254 -11.97 2.52 -14.09
C LEU A 254 -12.87 3.33 -13.14
N HIS A 255 -13.55 2.67 -12.21
CA HIS A 255 -14.32 3.38 -11.16
C HIS A 255 -13.42 4.09 -10.16
N ARG A 256 -12.29 3.49 -9.75
CA ARG A 256 -11.28 4.14 -8.89
C ARG A 256 -10.71 5.41 -9.54
N LEU A 257 -10.54 5.39 -10.86
CA LEU A 257 -10.10 6.55 -11.67
C LEU A 257 -11.24 7.52 -12.00
N GLN A 258 -12.47 7.21 -11.56
CA GLN A 258 -13.69 7.93 -11.89
C GLN A 258 -13.91 8.09 -13.40
N SER A 259 -13.39 7.17 -14.21
CA SER A 259 -13.43 7.24 -15.66
C SER A 259 -14.86 7.24 -16.20
N PRO A 260 -15.19 8.08 -17.19
CA PRO A 260 -16.50 8.05 -17.85
C PRO A 260 -16.75 6.74 -18.60
N ARG A 261 -15.69 5.99 -18.96
CA ARG A 261 -15.79 4.73 -19.73
C ARG A 261 -16.60 3.63 -19.02
N ALA A 262 -16.66 3.66 -17.70
CA ALA A 262 -17.41 2.68 -16.90
C ALA A 262 -18.78 3.20 -16.42
N THR A 263 -19.19 4.40 -16.87
CA THR A 263 -20.47 5.00 -16.48
C THR A 263 -21.60 4.56 -17.40
N LEU A 264 -22.82 4.59 -16.88
CA LEU A 264 -24.00 4.25 -17.66
C LEU A 264 -24.28 5.31 -18.75
N GLY A 265 -24.55 4.86 -19.97
CA GLY A 265 -24.84 5.75 -21.11
C GLY A 265 -23.61 6.33 -21.80
N ASP A 266 -22.43 5.79 -21.50
CA ASP A 266 -21.21 6.16 -22.18
C ASP A 266 -21.26 5.80 -23.68
N ALA A 267 -20.90 6.76 -24.53
CA ALA A 267 -21.03 6.68 -25.99
C ALA A 267 -19.76 7.19 -26.70
N VAL A 268 -18.63 6.53 -26.45
CA VAL A 268 -17.38 6.82 -27.17
C VAL A 268 -17.33 6.17 -28.52
N ASP A 269 -16.65 6.86 -29.43
CA ASP A 269 -16.30 6.30 -30.72
C ASP A 269 -15.50 4.99 -30.54
N PRO A 270 -15.96 3.86 -31.10
CA PRO A 270 -15.24 2.59 -31.05
C PRO A 270 -13.82 2.63 -31.61
N PHE A 271 -13.50 3.62 -32.46
CA PHE A 271 -12.14 3.88 -32.94
C PHE A 271 -11.22 4.38 -31.81
N LEU A 272 -11.76 5.10 -30.82
CA LEU A 272 -11.01 5.65 -29.68
C LEU A 272 -10.92 4.67 -28.51
N SER A 273 -11.98 3.88 -28.27
CA SER A 273 -12.02 2.93 -27.16
C SER A 273 -12.92 1.74 -27.51
N ARG A 274 -12.36 0.54 -27.37
CA ARG A 274 -13.08 -0.73 -27.51
C ARG A 274 -13.45 -1.37 -26.17
N TYR A 275 -13.21 -0.66 -25.07
CA TYR A 275 -13.57 -1.16 -23.75
C TYR A 275 -15.06 -1.46 -23.69
N SER A 276 -15.38 -2.67 -23.23
CA SER A 276 -16.73 -3.13 -22.98
C SER A 276 -16.86 -3.54 -21.53
N ILE A 277 -17.99 -3.23 -20.92
CA ILE A 277 -18.26 -3.57 -19.53
C ILE A 277 -18.43 -5.08 -19.40
N PRO A 278 -17.73 -5.73 -18.46
CA PRO A 278 -17.80 -7.18 -18.33
C PRO A 278 -19.16 -7.66 -17.88
N CYS A 279 -19.59 -8.82 -18.41
CA CYS A 279 -20.78 -9.56 -18.01
C CYS A 279 -22.06 -8.70 -17.82
N SER A 280 -22.25 -7.63 -18.61
CA SER A 280 -23.41 -6.75 -18.44
C SER A 280 -24.69 -7.42 -18.95
N LYS A 281 -25.67 -7.60 -18.05
CA LYS A 281 -27.00 -8.16 -18.39
C LYS A 281 -28.06 -7.09 -18.69
N GLY A 282 -27.64 -5.85 -18.98
CA GLY A 282 -28.56 -4.73 -19.30
C GLY A 282 -29.26 -4.08 -18.11
N GLY A 283 -28.81 -4.36 -16.88
CA GLY A 283 -29.30 -3.73 -15.66
C GLY A 283 -28.56 -2.44 -15.27
N GLN A 284 -29.11 -1.72 -14.31
CA GLN A 284 -28.51 -0.52 -13.73
C GLN A 284 -28.26 -0.73 -12.24
N ALA A 285 -27.14 -0.23 -11.74
CA ALA A 285 -26.79 -0.25 -10.33
C ALA A 285 -26.22 1.12 -9.91
N GLN A 286 -26.24 1.36 -8.61
CA GLN A 286 -25.60 2.53 -8.01
C GLN A 286 -24.47 2.08 -7.11
N ILE A 287 -23.32 2.74 -7.22
CA ILE A 287 -22.17 2.51 -6.35
C ILE A 287 -21.79 3.78 -5.59
N CYS A 288 -21.14 3.57 -4.46
CA CYS A 288 -20.43 4.61 -3.72
C CYS A 288 -18.93 4.32 -3.68
N LEU A 289 -18.13 5.38 -3.57
CA LEU A 289 -16.68 5.31 -3.42
C LEU A 289 -16.25 6.13 -2.21
N LEU A 290 -15.35 5.56 -1.41
CA LEU A 290 -14.62 6.24 -0.34
C LEU A 290 -13.13 6.21 -0.68
N ASN A 291 -12.49 7.37 -0.69
CA ASN A 291 -11.09 7.50 -1.03
C ASN A 291 -10.30 8.17 0.10
N TRP A 292 -9.32 7.47 0.66
CA TRP A 292 -8.35 8.04 1.59
C TRP A 292 -7.03 8.28 0.87
N HIS A 293 -6.47 9.48 1.01
CA HIS A 293 -5.21 9.87 0.39
C HIS A 293 -4.28 10.52 1.42
N GLY A 294 -3.09 9.96 1.61
CA GLY A 294 -2.17 10.43 2.64
C GLY A 294 -0.99 9.49 2.83
N PHE A 295 -0.55 9.31 4.06
CA PHE A 295 0.51 8.37 4.44
C PHE A 295 -0.05 7.40 5.48
N LEU A 296 -0.25 6.15 5.07
CA LEU A 296 -1.04 5.16 5.81
C LEU A 296 -0.21 3.89 6.06
N GLY A 297 -0.42 3.28 7.23
CA GLY A 297 0.17 1.99 7.61
C GLY A 297 -0.69 0.80 7.23
N ALA A 298 -0.06 -0.37 7.07
CA ALA A 298 -0.76 -1.62 6.77
C ALA A 298 -1.68 -2.11 7.90
N SER A 299 -1.38 -1.77 9.16
CA SER A 299 -2.25 -2.05 10.31
C SER A 299 -3.62 -1.38 10.14
N TRP A 300 -3.62 -0.08 9.83
CA TRP A 300 -4.84 0.67 9.58
C TRP A 300 -5.65 0.11 8.39
N LEU A 301 -4.98 -0.25 7.29
CA LEU A 301 -5.63 -0.88 6.13
C LEU A 301 -6.28 -2.21 6.51
N ARG A 302 -5.57 -3.06 7.27
CA ARG A 302 -6.09 -4.34 7.73
C ARG A 302 -7.33 -4.17 8.58
N ASP A 303 -7.32 -3.21 9.50
CA ASP A 303 -8.47 -2.93 10.35
C ASP A 303 -9.63 -2.36 9.51
N LEU A 304 -9.35 -1.55 8.50
CA LEU A 304 -10.37 -1.01 7.58
C LEU A 304 -11.06 -2.12 6.79
N ILE A 305 -10.27 -3.03 6.23
CA ILE A 305 -10.76 -4.20 5.51
C ILE A 305 -11.61 -5.08 6.44
N THR A 306 -11.14 -5.31 7.66
CA THR A 306 -11.87 -6.08 8.67
C THR A 306 -13.24 -5.48 8.96
N ASP A 307 -13.29 -4.20 9.33
CA ASP A 307 -14.54 -3.52 9.66
C ASP A 307 -15.50 -3.52 8.45
N ALA A 308 -14.98 -3.31 7.24
CA ALA A 308 -15.78 -3.33 6.02
C ALA A 308 -16.38 -4.73 5.74
N LEU A 309 -15.58 -5.80 5.89
CA LEU A 309 -16.01 -7.18 5.67
C LEU A 309 -17.03 -7.64 6.73
N GLU A 310 -16.80 -7.31 8.01
CA GLU A 310 -17.73 -7.62 9.11
C GLU A 310 -19.08 -6.94 8.92
N THR A 311 -19.07 -5.69 8.43
CA THR A 311 -20.28 -4.89 8.24
C THR A 311 -21.03 -5.30 6.96
N CYS A 312 -20.35 -5.86 5.97
CA CYS A 312 -20.92 -6.14 4.65
C CYS A 312 -21.81 -7.40 4.67
N PRO A 313 -23.12 -7.27 4.39
CA PRO A 313 -24.02 -8.42 4.33
C PRO A 313 -23.59 -9.43 3.25
N PRO A 314 -23.76 -10.76 3.43
CA PRO A 314 -23.28 -11.76 2.46
C PRO A 314 -23.79 -11.63 1.03
N HIS A 315 -24.95 -11.01 0.82
CA HIS A 315 -25.55 -10.81 -0.50
C HIS A 315 -25.00 -9.59 -1.26
N LEU A 316 -24.20 -8.74 -0.60
CA LEU A 316 -23.57 -7.57 -1.22
C LEU A 316 -22.09 -7.84 -1.45
N TRP A 317 -21.48 -7.06 -2.34
CA TRP A 317 -20.04 -7.10 -2.59
C TRP A 317 -19.37 -5.85 -2.02
N VAL A 318 -18.06 -5.95 -1.77
CA VAL A 318 -17.22 -4.81 -1.41
C VAL A 318 -15.84 -5.02 -2.03
N SER A 319 -15.28 -3.95 -2.59
CA SER A 319 -13.92 -3.93 -3.11
C SER A 319 -13.09 -2.88 -2.38
N ILE A 320 -11.88 -3.25 -1.97
CA ILE A 320 -10.92 -2.37 -1.30
C ILE A 320 -9.59 -2.50 -2.02
N SER A 321 -9.07 -1.37 -2.48
CA SER A 321 -7.77 -1.27 -3.12
C SER A 321 -6.84 -0.39 -2.31
N ALA A 322 -5.58 -0.80 -2.18
CA ALA A 322 -4.54 -0.05 -1.49
C ALA A 322 -3.30 0.07 -2.38
N THR A 323 -2.95 1.31 -2.68
CA THR A 323 -1.81 1.61 -3.55
C THR A 323 -0.68 2.23 -2.73
N GLY A 324 0.51 1.64 -2.86
CA GLY A 324 1.72 2.05 -2.17
C GLY A 324 2.40 3.27 -2.78
N PHE A 325 3.35 3.88 -2.06
CA PHE A 325 4.19 4.92 -2.65
C PHE A 325 5.04 4.34 -3.80
N PRO A 326 5.22 5.07 -4.91
CA PRO A 326 6.08 4.62 -5.99
C PRO A 326 7.52 4.59 -5.51
N ARG A 327 8.22 3.47 -5.73
CA ARG A 327 9.60 3.31 -5.25
C ARG A 327 10.62 3.93 -6.19
N SER A 328 10.41 3.86 -7.50
CA SER A 328 11.40 4.25 -8.52
C SER A 328 10.82 5.16 -9.60
N VAL A 329 9.88 4.62 -10.38
CA VAL A 329 9.19 5.31 -11.47
C VAL A 329 7.74 5.59 -11.05
N PRO A 330 7.17 6.77 -11.36
CA PRO A 330 5.74 7.01 -11.19
C PRO A 330 4.91 5.88 -11.82
N GLY A 331 4.02 5.26 -11.06
CA GLY A 331 3.22 4.11 -11.50
C GLY A 331 3.80 2.74 -11.16
N ASN A 332 5.07 2.64 -10.76
CA ASN A 332 5.67 1.40 -10.24
C ASN A 332 5.51 1.33 -8.71
N ALA A 333 4.26 1.27 -8.28
CA ALA A 333 3.87 1.10 -6.89
C ALA A 333 3.37 -0.33 -6.68
N ASN A 334 3.52 -0.84 -5.45
CA ASN A 334 2.79 -2.03 -5.06
C ASN A 334 1.31 -1.66 -4.98
N ASP A 335 0.44 -2.42 -5.64
CA ASP A 335 -1.01 -2.26 -5.53
C ASP A 335 -1.62 -3.58 -5.07
N LEU A 336 -2.59 -3.49 -4.17
CA LEU A 336 -3.34 -4.62 -3.67
C LEU A 336 -4.81 -4.31 -3.84
N THR A 337 -5.57 -5.15 -4.52
CA THR A 337 -7.03 -5.04 -4.57
C THR A 337 -7.65 -6.32 -4.03
N LEU A 338 -8.60 -6.18 -3.11
CA LEU A 338 -9.40 -7.25 -2.57
C LEU A 338 -10.85 -7.02 -2.97
N LEU A 339 -11.50 -8.04 -3.53
CA LEU A 339 -12.92 -8.08 -3.81
C LEU A 339 -13.54 -9.23 -3.04
N ARG A 340 -14.54 -8.92 -2.21
CA ARG A 340 -15.46 -9.94 -1.69
C ARG A 340 -16.70 -9.94 -2.57
N ALA A 341 -16.95 -11.07 -3.24
CA ALA A 341 -18.07 -11.27 -4.14
C ALA A 341 -19.42 -11.28 -3.39
N SER A 342 -20.51 -11.05 -4.13
CA SER A 342 -21.87 -11.22 -3.60
C SER A 342 -22.30 -12.68 -3.63
N GLY A 343 -22.97 -13.15 -2.58
CA GLY A 343 -23.62 -14.47 -2.53
C GLY A 343 -22.85 -15.52 -1.74
N THR A 344 -21.54 -15.34 -1.54
CA THR A 344 -20.68 -16.22 -0.75
C THR A 344 -19.89 -15.41 0.26
N ALA A 345 -20.26 -15.53 1.54
CA ALA A 345 -19.73 -14.66 2.62
C ALA A 345 -18.20 -14.73 2.78
N ASN A 346 -17.60 -15.86 2.39
CA ASN A 346 -16.20 -16.15 2.67
C ASN A 346 -15.32 -16.13 1.42
N GLU A 347 -15.85 -15.99 0.21
CA GLU A 347 -15.02 -16.03 -1.00
C GLU A 347 -14.43 -14.66 -1.32
N TYR A 348 -13.21 -14.67 -1.84
CA TYR A 348 -12.54 -13.46 -2.27
C TYR A 348 -11.72 -13.66 -3.53
N LEU A 349 -11.57 -12.57 -4.26
CA LEU A 349 -10.63 -12.42 -5.36
C LEU A 349 -9.65 -11.30 -4.98
N MET A 350 -8.36 -11.55 -5.14
CA MET A 350 -7.31 -10.62 -4.77
C MET A 350 -6.31 -10.45 -5.90
N TRP A 351 -5.93 -9.21 -6.18
CA TRP A 351 -4.90 -8.83 -7.14
C TRP A 351 -3.73 -8.19 -6.40
N GLU A 352 -2.52 -8.69 -6.67
CA GLU A 352 -1.26 -8.13 -6.18
C GLU A 352 -0.42 -7.68 -7.38
N ALA A 353 -0.32 -6.37 -7.61
CA ALA A 353 0.67 -5.81 -8.51
C ALA A 353 1.93 -5.48 -7.71
N LYS A 354 3.05 -6.14 -8.01
CA LYS A 354 4.34 -5.83 -7.36
C LYS A 354 5.18 -4.97 -8.29
N GLY A 355 5.58 -3.82 -7.77
CA GLY A 355 6.53 -2.97 -8.50
C GLY A 355 7.88 -3.68 -8.62
N SER A 356 8.55 -3.52 -9.76
CA SER A 356 9.93 -4.01 -9.90
C SER A 356 10.88 -3.16 -9.05
N ASP A 357 11.68 -3.82 -8.22
CA ASP A 357 12.73 -3.20 -7.38
C ASP A 357 13.92 -2.70 -8.22
#